data_AF-A0A2D6E661-F1
#
_entry.id   AF-A0A2D6E661-F1
#
_cell.length_a   1.000
_cell.length_b   1.000
_cell.length_c   1.000
_cell.angle_alpha   90.00
_cell.angle_beta   90.00
_cell.angle_gamma   90.00
#
_symmetry.space_group_name_H-M   'P 1'
#
loop_
_entity.id
_entity.type
_entity.pdbx_description
1 polymer ?
#
loop_
_entity_poly.entity_id
_entity_poly.type
_entity_poly.pdbx_seq_one_letter_code
_entity_poly.pdbx_strand_id
1 'polypeptide(L)'
;MPLYSFENPETKEEIEVFFGMNEEPKEYIGKDGVKWNRIFVSPQLNTVGKIDPWDNADFVNKTAQKKGTYGDLLDTSAELSAQRAGERGGVDPLKQKYYDNYAENRAGKRHPKEIAEKTKKNFENKDIKIEL
;
A
#
# COMPACT_ATOMS: atom_id res chain seq x y z
N MET A 1 13.00 -30.50 -2.02
CA MET A 1 12.80 -30.77 -0.57
C MET A 1 11.77 -29.79 -0.05
N PRO A 2 10.53 -30.22 0.20
CA PRO A 2 9.48 -29.34 0.71
C PRO A 2 9.34 -29.48 2.24
N LEU A 3 9.22 -28.34 2.92
CA LEU A 3 8.88 -28.26 4.34
C LEU A 3 7.36 -28.29 4.48
N TYR A 4 6.83 -29.10 5.39
CA TYR A 4 5.40 -29.22 5.62
C TYR A 4 5.08 -29.06 7.10
N SER A 5 4.08 -28.23 7.40
CA SER A 5 3.58 -28.05 8.77
C SER A 5 2.39 -28.99 9.02
N PHE A 6 2.39 -29.65 10.17
CA PHE A 6 1.34 -30.56 10.63
C PHE A 6 0.85 -30.13 12.02
N GLU A 7 -0.45 -30.28 12.27
CA GLU A 7 -1.11 -29.98 13.54
C GLU A 7 -1.66 -31.28 14.16
N ASN A 8 -1.42 -31.45 15.47
CA ASN A 8 -2.07 -32.52 16.23
C ASN A 8 -3.55 -32.18 16.45
N PRO A 9 -4.51 -33.03 16.04
CA PRO A 9 -5.93 -32.75 16.20
C PRO A 9 -6.39 -32.61 17.67
N GLU A 10 -5.66 -33.19 18.62
CA GLU A 10 -6.05 -33.18 20.05
C GLU A 10 -5.33 -32.09 20.85
N THR A 11 -4.01 -31.94 20.66
CA THR A 11 -3.20 -30.98 21.43
C THR A 11 -3.04 -29.62 20.75
N LYS A 12 -3.37 -29.52 19.45
CA LYS A 12 -3.10 -28.34 18.59
C LYS A 12 -1.64 -27.92 18.53
N GLU A 13 -0.73 -28.84 18.84
CA GLU A 13 0.69 -28.60 18.66
C GLU A 13 1.01 -28.63 17.17
N GLU A 14 1.82 -27.68 16.72
CA GLU A 14 2.29 -27.58 15.34
C GLU A 14 3.75 -28.05 15.26
N ILE A 15 4.03 -28.89 14.27
CA ILE A 15 5.40 -29.33 13.96
C ILE A 15 5.67 -29.14 12.47
N GLU A 16 6.93 -28.86 12.16
CA GLU A 16 7.40 -28.78 10.79
C GLU A 16 8.24 -30.02 10.48
N VAL A 17 7.84 -30.77 9.46
CA VAL A 17 8.49 -32.01 9.05
C VAL A 17 9.08 -31.84 7.67
N PHE A 18 10.36 -32.16 7.55
CA PHE A 18 11.08 -32.21 6.27
C PHE A 18 10.79 -33.54 5.59
N PHE A 19 10.27 -33.49 4.36
CA PHE A 19 10.07 -34.68 3.54
C PHE A 19 11.06 -34.72 2.36
N GLY A 20 11.53 -35.92 2.02
CA GLY A 20 12.24 -36.18 0.78
C GLY A 20 11.38 -35.86 -0.45
N MET A 21 12.00 -35.55 -1.58
CA MET A 21 11.25 -35.25 -2.81
C MET A 21 10.50 -36.46 -3.38
N ASN A 22 10.98 -37.67 -3.11
CA ASN A 22 10.44 -38.93 -3.62
C ASN A 22 9.65 -39.73 -2.57
N GLU A 23 9.45 -39.19 -1.37
CA GLU A 23 8.66 -39.85 -0.33
C GLU A 23 7.19 -39.55 -0.53
N GLU A 24 6.44 -40.58 -0.95
CA GLU A 24 4.99 -40.62 -0.98
C GLU A 24 4.51 -41.88 -0.24
N PRO A 25 3.46 -41.78 0.62
CA PRO A 25 2.68 -40.60 0.97
C PRO A 25 3.33 -39.75 2.08
N LYS A 26 3.16 -38.42 2.01
CA LYS A 26 3.69 -37.46 2.99
C LYS A 26 2.76 -37.32 4.19
N GLU A 27 2.65 -38.40 4.95
CA GLU A 27 1.85 -38.47 6.17
C GLU A 27 2.76 -38.46 7.39
N TYR A 28 2.39 -37.70 8.43
CA TYR A 28 3.04 -37.76 9.73
C TYR A 28 2.14 -38.47 10.74
N ILE A 29 2.66 -39.55 11.31
CA ILE A 29 2.03 -40.29 12.42
C ILE A 29 2.80 -39.95 13.69
N GLY A 30 2.11 -39.37 14.67
CA GLY A 30 2.70 -39.03 15.96
C GLY A 30 3.09 -40.26 16.77
N LYS A 31 3.86 -40.06 17.85
CA LYS A 31 4.33 -41.15 18.73
C LYS A 31 3.19 -41.99 19.33
N ASP A 32 1.99 -41.42 19.42
CA ASP A 32 0.79 -42.06 19.96
C ASP A 32 -0.05 -42.79 18.89
N GLY A 33 0.43 -42.88 17.64
CA GLY A 33 -0.28 -43.50 16.52
C GLY A 33 -1.36 -42.61 15.88
N VAL A 34 -1.52 -41.38 16.35
CA VAL A 34 -2.48 -40.40 15.81
C VAL A 34 -1.93 -39.77 14.53
N LYS A 35 -2.75 -39.70 13.47
CA LYS A 35 -2.42 -39.00 12.23
C LYS A 35 -2.58 -37.49 12.43
N TRP A 36 -1.55 -36.73 12.11
CA TRP A 36 -1.59 -35.27 12.21
C TRP A 36 -2.17 -34.65 10.93
N ASN A 37 -2.88 -33.54 11.08
CA ASN A 37 -3.50 -32.84 9.95
C ASN A 37 -2.48 -31.91 9.30
N ARG A 38 -2.35 -31.97 7.97
CA ARG A 38 -1.46 -31.06 7.24
C ARG A 38 -2.07 -29.66 7.21
N ILE A 39 -1.28 -28.67 7.63
CA ILE A 39 -1.63 -27.26 7.54
C ILE A 39 -1.25 -26.74 6.15
N PHE A 40 -2.20 -26.09 5.48
CA PHE A 40 -1.96 -25.35 4.25
C PHE A 40 -1.95 -23.86 4.57
N VAL A 41 -0.74 -23.30 4.73
CA VAL A 41 -0.58 -21.86 4.94
C VAL A 41 -0.84 -21.14 3.62
N SER A 42 -1.73 -20.14 3.65
CA SER A 42 -1.89 -19.25 2.51
C SER A 42 -0.61 -18.45 2.33
N PRO A 43 0.04 -18.48 1.16
CA PRO A 43 1.17 -17.61 0.91
C PRO A 43 0.66 -16.17 0.98
N GLN A 44 1.07 -15.43 2.00
CA GLN A 44 0.84 -13.97 2.12
C GLN A 44 1.72 -13.22 1.10
N LEU A 45 1.71 -13.67 -0.16
CA LEU A 45 2.50 -13.13 -1.23
C LEU A 45 1.83 -11.86 -1.72
N ASN A 46 2.49 -10.72 -1.53
CA ASN A 46 2.08 -9.51 -2.22
C ASN A 46 2.45 -9.63 -3.71
N THR A 47 1.44 -9.76 -4.57
CA THR A 47 1.62 -9.88 -6.02
C THR A 47 1.75 -8.53 -6.71
N VAL A 48 1.49 -7.42 -6.01
CA VAL A 48 1.54 -6.07 -6.57
C VAL A 48 2.63 -5.27 -5.85
N GLY A 49 3.71 -4.97 -6.58
CA GLY A 49 4.81 -4.14 -6.06
C GLY A 49 4.37 -2.72 -5.70
N LYS A 50 5.19 -2.01 -4.92
CA LYS A 50 4.98 -0.59 -4.60
C LYS A 50 4.87 0.24 -5.89
N ILE A 51 4.02 1.25 -5.90
CA ILE A 51 3.90 2.20 -7.01
C ILE A 51 5.08 3.16 -6.95
N ASP A 52 5.77 3.39 -8.07
CA ASP A 52 6.75 4.46 -8.16
C ASP A 52 6.03 5.83 -8.15
N PRO A 53 6.32 6.73 -7.20
CA PRO A 53 5.68 8.03 -7.14
C PRO A 53 5.93 8.90 -8.37
N TRP A 54 6.99 8.67 -9.15
CA TRP A 54 7.35 9.50 -10.30
C TRP A 54 6.85 8.95 -11.65
N ASP A 55 6.44 7.68 -11.69
CA ASP A 55 5.97 7.04 -12.92
C ASP A 55 4.44 7.10 -13.05
N ASN A 56 3.98 7.85 -14.05
CA ASN A 56 2.56 7.94 -14.38
C ASN A 56 1.99 6.62 -14.91
N ALA A 57 2.75 5.90 -15.75
CA ALA A 57 2.27 4.67 -16.37
C ALA A 57 2.08 3.57 -15.31
N ASP A 58 3.00 3.49 -14.35
CA ASP A 58 2.91 2.56 -13.23
C ASP A 58 1.69 2.84 -12.35
N PHE A 59 1.41 4.11 -12.05
CA PHE A 59 0.20 4.52 -11.34
C PHE A 59 -1.07 4.09 -12.08
N VAL A 60 -1.18 4.39 -13.38
CA VAL A 60 -2.37 4.03 -14.17
C VAL A 60 -2.57 2.52 -14.21
N ASN A 61 -1.53 1.75 -14.51
CA ASN A 61 -1.63 0.29 -14.61
C ASN A 61 -2.03 -0.37 -13.27
N LYS A 62 -1.43 0.07 -12.16
CA LYS A 62 -1.69 -0.50 -10.82
C LYS A 62 -3.03 -0.05 -10.23
N THR A 63 -3.54 1.12 -10.60
CA THR A 63 -4.86 1.60 -10.17
C THR A 63 -5.99 1.09 -11.06
N ALA A 64 -5.77 0.93 -12.37
CA ALA A 64 -6.80 0.48 -13.31
C ALA A 64 -7.26 -0.96 -13.05
N GLN A 65 -6.36 -1.82 -12.60
CA GLN A 65 -6.66 -3.22 -12.27
C GLN A 65 -7.17 -3.40 -10.83
N LYS A 66 -7.05 -2.38 -9.97
CA LYS A 66 -7.56 -2.44 -8.60
C LYS A 66 -9.08 -2.29 -8.62
N LYS A 67 -9.77 -3.26 -8.02
CA LYS A 67 -11.20 -3.14 -7.71
C LYS A 67 -11.34 -2.24 -6.48
N GLY A 68 -11.78 -1.01 -6.68
CA GLY A 68 -11.93 -0.01 -5.63
C GLY A 68 -12.89 1.10 -6.03
N THR A 69 -13.19 1.98 -5.08
CA THR A 69 -13.98 3.19 -5.32
C THR A 69 -13.10 4.30 -5.89
N TYR A 70 -13.74 5.34 -6.44
CA TYR A 70 -13.02 6.54 -6.84
C TYR A 70 -12.33 7.23 -5.66
N GLY A 71 -12.85 7.08 -4.43
CA GLY A 71 -12.21 7.57 -3.20
C GLY A 71 -10.85 6.92 -2.98
N ASP A 72 -10.77 5.60 -3.08
CA ASP A 72 -9.51 4.86 -2.89
C ASP A 72 -8.43 5.31 -3.90
N LEU A 73 -8.84 5.62 -5.13
CA LEU A 73 -7.94 6.15 -6.15
C LEU A 73 -7.41 7.54 -5.77
N LEU A 74 -8.28 8.41 -5.26
CA LEU A 74 -7.89 9.74 -4.80
C LEU A 74 -6.96 9.66 -3.58
N ASP A 75 -7.23 8.78 -2.63
CA ASP A 75 -6.39 8.58 -1.45
C ASP A 75 -5.01 8.05 -1.85
N THR A 76 -4.95 7.07 -2.75
CA THR A 76 -3.69 6.56 -3.31
C THR A 76 -2.91 7.69 -4.00
N SER A 77 -3.59 8.56 -4.75
CA SER A 77 -2.95 9.71 -5.40
C SER A 77 -2.40 10.74 -4.39
N ALA A 78 -3.09 10.92 -3.26
CA ALA A 78 -2.67 11.82 -2.18
C ALA A 78 -1.45 11.27 -1.43
N GLU A 79 -1.41 9.96 -1.16
CA GLU A 79 -0.26 9.29 -0.55
C GLU A 79 1.01 9.43 -1.41
N LEU A 80 0.90 9.18 -2.72
CA LEU A 80 2.03 9.33 -3.64
C LEU A 80 2.48 10.81 -3.74
N SER A 81 1.53 11.75 -3.68
CA SER A 81 1.86 13.17 -3.61
C SER A 81 2.63 13.52 -2.33
N ALA A 82 2.23 12.95 -1.19
CA ALA A 82 2.94 13.12 0.08
C ALA A 82 4.35 12.50 0.04
N GLN A 83 4.52 11.35 -0.60
CA GLN A 83 5.85 10.74 -0.80
C GLN A 83 6.77 11.65 -1.64
N ARG A 84 6.28 12.15 -2.78
CA ARG A 84 7.04 13.10 -3.61
C ARG A 84 7.38 14.39 -2.86
N ALA A 85 6.45 14.89 -2.06
CA ALA A 85 6.69 16.06 -1.21
C ALA A 85 7.79 15.75 -0.17
N GLY A 86 7.74 14.59 0.49
CA GLY A 86 8.76 14.17 1.45
C GLY A 86 10.17 14.09 0.84
N GLU A 87 10.29 13.56 -0.38
CA GLU A 87 11.57 13.47 -1.09
C GLU A 87 12.15 14.83 -1.51
N ARG A 88 11.29 15.84 -1.72
CA ARG A 88 11.69 17.17 -2.25
C ARG A 88 11.50 18.33 -1.27
N GLY A 89 11.45 18.05 0.04
CA GLY A 89 11.45 19.10 1.07
C GLY A 89 10.09 19.75 1.31
N GLY A 90 9.00 19.00 1.15
CA GLY A 90 7.64 19.37 1.56
C GLY A 90 6.72 19.85 0.44
N VAL A 91 7.16 19.88 -0.82
CA VAL A 91 6.34 20.30 -1.97
C VAL A 91 6.43 19.29 -3.11
N ASP A 92 5.27 18.82 -3.58
CA ASP A 92 5.17 17.95 -4.76
C ASP A 92 5.24 18.79 -6.06
N PRO A 93 6.28 18.62 -6.91
CA PRO A 93 6.43 19.39 -8.15
C PRO A 93 5.33 19.09 -9.18
N LEU A 94 4.82 17.86 -9.24
CA LEU A 94 3.76 17.48 -10.17
C LEU A 94 2.46 18.19 -9.79
N LYS A 95 2.17 18.23 -8.49
CA LYS A 95 1.02 18.96 -7.94
C LYS A 95 1.12 20.47 -8.20
N GLN A 96 2.32 21.05 -8.05
CA GLN A 96 2.55 22.46 -8.34
C GLN A 96 2.31 22.78 -9.82
N LYS A 97 2.88 21.97 -10.73
CA LYS A 97 2.64 22.10 -12.18
C LYS A 97 1.16 21.98 -12.53
N TYR A 98 0.43 21.07 -11.89
CA TYR A 98 -1.03 20.95 -12.07
C TYR A 98 -1.75 22.25 -11.69
N TYR A 99 -1.37 22.88 -10.58
CA TYR A 99 -1.96 24.16 -10.16
C TYR A 99 -1.59 25.33 -11.06
N ASP A 100 -0.36 25.39 -11.53
CA ASP A 100 0.08 26.44 -12.46
C ASP A 100 -0.66 26.29 -13.81
N ASN A 101 -0.75 25.08 -14.36
CA ASN A 101 -1.55 24.80 -15.56
C ASN A 101 -3.04 25.13 -15.36
N TYR A 102 -3.60 24.85 -14.19
CA TYR A 102 -4.98 25.21 -13.88
C TYR A 102 -5.17 26.73 -13.93
N ALA A 103 -4.25 27.49 -13.33
CA ALA A 103 -4.29 28.95 -13.34
C ALA A 103 -4.16 29.51 -14.76
N GLU A 104 -3.22 29.01 -15.56
CA GLU A 104 -3.05 29.40 -16.97
C GLU A 104 -4.36 29.23 -17.76
N ASN A 105 -5.00 28.08 -17.63
CA ASN A 105 -6.26 27.78 -18.32
C ASN A 105 -7.47 28.57 -17.80
N ARG A 106 -7.38 29.15 -16.59
CA ARG A 106 -8.47 29.86 -15.91
C ARG A 106 -8.19 31.36 -15.79
N ALA A 107 -7.38 31.91 -16.70
CA ALA A 107 -7.03 33.33 -16.75
C ALA A 107 -6.39 33.82 -15.43
N GLY A 108 -5.48 33.03 -14.87
CA GLY A 108 -4.75 33.32 -13.63
C GLY A 108 -5.46 32.91 -12.34
N LYS A 109 -6.68 32.37 -12.40
CA LYS A 109 -7.41 31.93 -11.19
C LYS A 109 -6.80 30.65 -10.62
N ARG A 110 -6.26 30.75 -9.40
CA ARG A 110 -5.65 29.62 -8.65
C ARG A 110 -6.70 28.58 -8.24
N HIS A 111 -6.26 27.33 -8.10
CA HIS A 111 -7.16 26.23 -7.77
C HIS A 111 -7.69 26.35 -6.32
N PRO A 112 -8.99 26.12 -6.04
CA PRO A 112 -9.54 26.28 -4.68
C PRO A 112 -8.81 25.47 -3.61
N LYS A 113 -8.38 24.24 -3.94
CA LYS A 113 -7.56 23.42 -3.01
C LYS A 113 -6.18 24.03 -2.74
N GLU A 114 -5.54 24.65 -3.73
CA GLU A 114 -4.25 25.33 -3.52
C GLU A 114 -4.42 26.50 -2.56
N ILE A 115 -5.49 27.27 -2.75
CA ILE A 115 -5.84 28.38 -1.85
C ILE A 115 -6.06 27.81 -0.45
N ALA A 116 -6.97 26.85 -0.29
CA ALA A 116 -7.28 26.24 1.01
C ALA A 116 -6.05 25.65 1.72
N GLU A 117 -5.12 25.02 1.00
CA GLU A 117 -3.87 24.50 1.57
C GLU A 117 -2.95 25.62 2.06
N LYS A 118 -2.87 26.75 1.35
CA LYS A 118 -2.09 27.92 1.78
C LYS A 118 -2.76 28.64 2.96
N THR A 119 -4.08 28.83 2.93
CA THR A 119 -4.82 29.50 4.02
C THR A 119 -4.84 28.67 5.30
N LYS A 120 -4.80 27.34 5.21
CA LYS A 120 -4.67 26.47 6.39
C LYS A 120 -3.31 26.61 7.09
N LYS A 121 -2.25 26.93 6.35
CA LYS A 121 -0.91 27.11 6.91
C LYS A 121 -0.77 28.47 7.59
N ASN A 122 -1.27 29.53 6.95
CA ASN A 122 -1.12 30.90 7.43
C ASN A 122 -2.49 31.61 7.40
N PHE A 123 -3.06 31.86 8.58
CA PHE A 123 -4.19 32.78 8.72
C PHE A 123 -3.65 34.14 9.15
N GLU A 124 -3.66 35.11 8.23
CA GLU A 124 -3.24 36.49 8.50
C GLU A 124 -4.39 37.46 8.19
N ASN A 125 -4.78 38.23 9.20
CA ASN A 125 -5.59 39.44 9.07
C ASN A 125 -4.81 40.60 9.72
N LYS A 126 -5.23 41.85 9.48
CA LYS A 126 -4.61 43.07 10.02
C LYS A 126 -4.33 43.01 11.53
N ASP A 127 -5.16 42.28 12.27
CA ASP A 127 -5.10 42.21 13.72
C ASP A 127 -4.53 40.89 14.26
N ILE A 128 -4.40 39.84 13.43
CA ILE A 128 -4.03 38.49 13.90
C ILE A 128 -3.22 37.76 12.84
N LYS A 129 -2.05 37.26 13.23
CA LYS A 129 -1.23 36.31 12.47
C LYS A 129 -1.11 35.00 13.25
N ILE A 130 -1.59 33.90 12.66
CA ILE A 130 -1.46 32.54 13.21
C ILE A 130 -0.74 31.69 12.16
N GLU A 131 0.45 31.23 12.51
CA GLU A 131 1.19 30.18 11.81
C GLU A 131 0.91 28.86 12.54
N LEU A 132 0.35 27.87 11.83
CA LEU A 132 0.05 26.53 12.37
C LEU A 132 1.16 25.52 12.02
#